data_AF-A0AAP3AXL4-F1
#
_entry.id   AF-A0AAP3AXL4-F1
#
_cell.length_a   1.000
_cell.length_b   1.000
_cell.length_c   1.000
_cell.angle_alpha   90.00
_cell.angle_beta   90.00
_cell.angle_gamma   90.00
#
_symmetry.space_group_name_H-M   'P 1'
#
loop_
_entity.id
_entity.type
_entity.pdbx_description
1 polymer ?
#
loop_
_entity_poly.entity_id
_entity_poly.type
_entity_poly.pdbx_seq_one_letter_code
_entity_poly.pdbx_strand_id
1 'polypeptide(L)'
;MENIGTIISILVGLVTLLSMLVWFGRFIQRVNVHDKKLDEVSSDMYDIKKLVTIHDSKMDAISKNVGALRLDVDDLKQDMTSIKTLLMAKFKEFEVVFSGKHSPRALNETGQKIFDDMHGKEFLKKNKDLLFAYVDKEKPKTAYDVEGLCYLACLMNVNNDAFIEIKSFLYNYPTITLPDGKPHEVTMDEACSVLSLPLRDMYLEEHPNIIR
;
A
#
# COMPACT_ATOMS: atom_id res chain seq x y z
N MET A 1 -93.23 44.87 -3.06
CA MET A 1 -91.79 44.62 -3.35
C MET A 1 -90.97 44.32 -2.09
N GLU A 2 -91.36 44.75 -0.89
CA GLU A 2 -90.60 44.54 0.36
C GLU A 2 -90.39 43.08 0.78
N ASN A 3 -91.39 42.21 0.64
CA ASN A 3 -91.28 40.80 1.08
C ASN A 3 -90.26 39.96 0.28
N ILE A 4 -89.97 40.34 -0.96
CA ILE A 4 -89.03 39.61 -1.83
C ILE A 4 -87.58 39.85 -1.38
N GLY A 5 -87.25 41.08 -0.96
CA GLY A 5 -85.92 41.43 -0.46
C GLY A 5 -85.54 40.68 0.82
N THR A 6 -86.49 40.52 1.74
CA THR A 6 -86.29 39.79 3.01
C THR A 6 -86.04 38.30 2.77
N ILE A 7 -86.80 37.66 1.87
CA ILE A 7 -86.63 36.24 1.52
C ILE A 7 -85.26 35.99 0.88
N ILE A 8 -84.81 36.88 -0.01
CA ILE A 8 -83.48 36.81 -0.64
C ILE A 8 -82.37 36.93 0.41
N SER A 9 -82.48 37.86 1.35
CA SER A 9 -81.50 38.03 2.43
C SER A 9 -81.36 36.78 3.31
N ILE A 10 -82.48 36.14 3.68
CA ILE A 10 -82.49 34.89 4.46
C ILE A 10 -81.84 33.75 3.68
N LEU A 11 -82.14 33.61 2.38
CA LEU A 11 -81.53 32.59 1.52
C LEU A 11 -80.02 32.79 1.37
N VAL A 12 -79.55 34.02 1.15
CA VAL A 12 -78.12 34.33 1.10
C VAL A 12 -77.45 34.02 2.44
N GLY A 13 -78.07 34.38 3.55
CA GLY A 13 -77.59 34.06 4.90
C GLY A 13 -77.46 32.56 5.14
N LEU A 14 -78.43 31.75 4.69
CA LEU A 14 -78.37 30.29 4.78
C LEU A 14 -77.25 29.69 3.92
N VAL A 15 -77.07 30.20 2.69
CA VAL A 15 -76.02 29.73 1.79
C VAL A 15 -74.63 30.06 2.34
N THR A 16 -74.42 31.26 2.90
CA THR A 16 -73.14 31.62 3.51
C THR A 16 -72.85 30.77 4.74
N LEU A 17 -73.85 30.51 5.61
CA LEU A 17 -73.70 29.65 6.78
C LEU A 17 -73.35 28.20 6.41
N LEU A 18 -74.03 27.64 5.40
CA LEU A 18 -73.72 26.30 4.88
C LEU A 18 -72.31 26.26 4.28
N SER A 19 -71.90 27.28 3.54
CA SER A 19 -70.55 27.37 2.98
C SER A 19 -69.47 27.44 4.06
N MET A 20 -69.73 28.17 5.15
CA MET A 20 -68.83 28.25 6.31
C MET A 20 -68.70 26.90 7.02
N LEU A 21 -69.80 26.15 7.20
CA LEU A 21 -69.78 24.82 7.81
C LEU A 21 -68.97 23.82 6.99
N VAL A 22 -69.13 23.82 5.66
CA VAL A 22 -68.34 22.97 4.76
C VAL A 22 -66.87 23.35 4.78
N TRP A 23 -66.56 24.65 4.77
CA TRP A 23 -65.19 25.14 4.87
C TRP A 23 -64.54 24.76 6.21
N PHE A 24 -65.26 24.92 7.31
CA PHE A 24 -64.79 24.56 8.65
C PHE A 24 -64.57 23.05 8.78
N GLY A 25 -65.47 22.22 8.26
CA GLY A 25 -65.28 20.77 8.23
C GLY A 25 -64.03 20.35 7.45
N ARG A 26 -63.81 20.94 6.27
CA ARG A 26 -62.57 20.73 5.49
C ARG A 26 -61.32 21.28 6.17
N PHE A 27 -61.45 22.35 6.95
CA PHE A 27 -60.37 22.90 7.75
C PHE A 27 -59.96 21.94 8.86
N ILE A 28 -60.90 21.43 9.65
CA ILE A 28 -60.65 20.43 10.70
C ILE A 28 -60.03 19.16 10.12
N GLN A 29 -60.53 18.67 8.98
CA GLN A 29 -59.94 17.50 8.33
C GLN A 29 -58.48 17.75 7.89
N ARG A 30 -58.17 18.94 7.37
CA ARG A 30 -56.79 19.31 7.00
C ARG A 30 -55.88 19.38 8.23
N VAL A 31 -56.35 19.97 9.33
CA VAL A 31 -55.60 20.03 10.60
C VAL A 31 -55.30 18.62 11.11
N ASN A 32 -56.30 17.75 11.18
CA ASN A 32 -56.10 16.36 11.63
C ASN A 32 -55.11 15.57 10.76
N VAL A 33 -55.08 15.81 9.45
CA VAL A 33 -54.10 15.18 8.55
C VAL A 33 -52.70 15.74 8.77
N HIS A 34 -52.57 17.05 9.03
CA HIS A 34 -51.29 17.66 9.36
C HIS A 34 -50.74 17.16 10.70
N ASP A 35 -51.59 17.01 11.72
CA ASP A 35 -51.18 16.49 13.03
C ASP A 35 -50.64 15.05 12.92
N LYS A 36 -51.33 14.17 12.17
CA LYS A 36 -50.84 12.81 11.90
C LYS A 36 -49.47 12.79 11.21
N LYS A 37 -49.27 13.67 10.23
CA LYS A 37 -47.98 13.80 9.54
C LYS A 37 -46.88 14.33 10.47
N LEU A 38 -47.22 15.23 11.39
CA LEU A 38 -46.29 15.73 12.41
C LEU A 38 -45.87 14.60 13.37
N ASP A 39 -46.79 13.74 13.77
CA ASP A 39 -46.50 12.58 14.61
C ASP A 39 -45.58 11.57 13.88
N GLU A 40 -45.88 11.26 12.61
CA GLU A 40 -45.03 10.41 11.77
C GLU A 40 -43.61 10.97 11.62
N VAL A 41 -43.49 12.26 11.28
CA VAL A 41 -42.18 12.94 11.17
C VAL A 41 -41.44 12.95 12.51
N SER A 42 -42.14 13.12 13.63
CA SER A 42 -41.53 13.06 14.96
C SER A 42 -40.99 11.67 15.28
N SER A 43 -41.69 10.61 14.85
CA SER A 43 -41.23 9.23 15.00
C SER A 43 -39.99 8.97 14.13
N ASP A 44 -40.02 9.34 12.86
CA ASP A 44 -38.88 9.20 11.95
C ASP A 44 -37.64 9.95 12.46
N MET A 45 -37.84 11.16 13.00
CA MET A 45 -36.77 11.96 13.61
C MET A 45 -36.13 11.23 14.80
N TYR A 46 -36.92 10.54 15.61
CA TYR A 46 -36.40 9.74 16.72
C TYR A 46 -35.54 8.58 16.24
N ASP A 47 -36.00 7.85 15.22
CA ASP A 47 -35.25 6.73 14.64
C ASP A 47 -33.97 7.17 13.94
N ILE A 48 -34.00 8.30 13.21
CA ILE A 48 -32.82 8.93 12.62
C ILE A 48 -31.81 9.28 13.71
N LYS A 49 -32.27 9.92 14.81
CA LYS A 49 -31.39 10.27 15.92
C LYS A 49 -30.72 9.04 16.52
N LYS A 50 -31.46 7.94 16.68
CA LYS A 50 -30.91 6.67 17.18
C LYS A 50 -29.86 6.10 16.24
N LEU A 51 -30.13 6.10 14.92
CA LEU A 51 -29.18 5.65 13.91
C LEU A 51 -27.90 6.48 13.90
N VAL A 52 -28.02 7.81 14.00
CA VAL A 52 -26.87 8.72 14.06
C VAL A 52 -25.99 8.40 15.27
N THR A 53 -26.55 8.20 16.46
CA THR A 53 -25.79 7.82 17.66
C THR A 53 -25.06 6.48 17.48
N ILE A 54 -25.69 5.50 16.84
CA ILE A 54 -25.04 4.21 16.55
C ILE A 54 -23.88 4.40 15.57
N HIS A 55 -24.08 5.18 14.51
CA HIS A 55 -23.02 5.46 13.53
C HIS A 55 -21.84 6.21 14.16
N ASP A 56 -22.09 7.17 15.05
CA ASP A 56 -21.05 7.90 15.76
C ASP A 56 -20.16 6.95 16.59
N SER A 57 -20.80 6.04 17.36
CA SER A 57 -20.08 5.03 18.14
C SER A 57 -19.24 4.06 17.27
N LYS A 58 -19.74 3.71 16.08
CA LYS A 58 -19.00 2.88 15.12
C LYS A 58 -17.84 3.64 14.50
N MET A 59 -18.02 4.93 14.21
CA MET A 59 -16.96 5.80 13.68
C MET A 59 -15.82 5.93 14.69
N ASP A 60 -16.13 6.09 15.97
CA ASP A 60 -15.14 6.11 17.05
C ASP A 60 -14.37 4.80 17.16
N ALA A 61 -15.06 3.66 17.06
CA ALA A 61 -14.42 2.35 17.08
C ALA A 61 -13.48 2.15 15.87
N ILE A 62 -13.91 2.57 14.68
CA ILE A 62 -13.08 2.55 13.46
C ILE A 62 -11.85 3.45 13.64
N SER A 63 -12.04 4.66 14.15
CA SER A 63 -10.93 5.60 14.40
C SER A 63 -9.88 5.01 15.33
N LYS A 64 -10.30 4.34 16.42
CA LYS A 64 -9.39 3.63 17.33
C LYS A 64 -8.64 2.49 16.64
N ASN A 65 -9.34 1.67 15.86
CA ASN A 65 -8.71 0.56 15.13
C ASN A 65 -7.70 1.05 14.09
N VAL A 66 -8.01 2.13 13.37
CA VAL A 66 -7.08 2.77 12.43
C VAL A 66 -5.85 3.31 13.15
N GLY A 67 -6.03 3.88 14.35
CA GLY A 67 -4.93 4.30 15.21
C GLY A 67 -4.02 3.14 15.61
N ALA A 68 -4.59 2.01 16.04
CA ALA A 68 -3.84 0.81 16.41
C ALA A 68 -3.07 0.22 15.22
N LEU A 69 -3.72 0.07 14.05
CA LEU A 69 -3.08 -0.42 12.83
C LEU A 69 -1.87 0.44 12.41
N ARG A 70 -1.93 1.75 12.64
CA ARG A 70 -0.81 2.63 12.35
C ARG A 70 0.41 2.33 13.23
N LEU A 71 0.19 2.04 14.51
CA LEU A 71 1.26 1.65 15.44
C LEU A 71 1.87 0.31 15.01
N ASP A 72 1.05 -0.69 14.69
CA ASP A 72 1.53 -2.00 14.22
C ASP A 72 2.38 -1.87 12.94
N VAL A 73 2.00 -0.98 12.02
CA VAL A 73 2.76 -0.71 10.79
C VAL A 73 4.12 -0.04 11.09
N ASP A 74 4.16 0.87 12.05
CA ASP A 74 5.40 1.53 12.47
C ASP A 74 6.35 0.52 13.14
N ASP A 75 5.83 -0.39 13.99
CA ASP A 75 6.61 -1.47 14.61
C ASP A 75 7.15 -2.45 13.55
N LEU A 76 6.32 -2.89 12.60
CA LEU A 76 6.76 -3.74 11.49
C LEU A 76 7.87 -3.10 10.65
N LYS A 77 7.82 -1.77 10.48
CA LYS A 77 8.87 -1.04 9.76
C LYS A 77 10.18 -1.02 10.55
N GLN A 78 10.13 -0.93 11.87
CA GLN A 78 11.30 -1.01 12.73
C GLN A 78 11.90 -2.42 12.73
N ASP A 79 11.07 -3.46 12.79
CA ASP A 79 11.50 -4.86 12.67
C ASP A 79 12.17 -5.12 11.32
N MET A 80 11.58 -4.64 10.22
CA MET A 80 12.16 -4.76 8.89
C MET A 80 13.54 -4.07 8.79
N THR A 81 13.68 -2.90 9.42
CA THR A 81 14.97 -2.19 9.50
C THR A 81 16.00 -2.99 10.29
N SER A 82 15.57 -3.65 11.37
CA SER A 82 16.42 -4.50 12.20
C SER A 82 16.86 -5.75 11.46
N ILE A 83 15.94 -6.41 10.75
CA ILE A 83 16.23 -7.55 9.86
C ILE A 83 17.23 -7.13 8.77
N LYS A 84 17.00 -6.00 8.09
CA LYS A 84 17.93 -5.45 7.09
C LYS A 84 19.32 -5.24 7.69
N THR A 85 19.40 -4.67 8.88
CA THR A 85 20.68 -4.41 9.57
C THR A 85 21.39 -5.71 9.94
N LEU A 86 20.66 -6.70 10.48
CA LEU A 86 21.22 -8.01 10.84
C LEU A 86 21.70 -8.78 9.61
N LEU A 87 20.93 -8.74 8.53
CA LEU A 87 21.32 -9.31 7.25
C LEU A 87 22.61 -8.64 6.74
N MET A 88 22.65 -7.31 6.64
CA MET A 88 23.85 -6.56 6.27
C MET A 88 25.06 -6.88 7.16
N ALA A 89 24.85 -7.07 8.48
CA ALA A 89 25.91 -7.46 9.40
C ALA A 89 26.39 -8.90 9.18
N LYS A 90 25.49 -9.85 8.92
CA LYS A 90 25.79 -11.26 8.63
C LYS A 90 26.51 -11.43 7.30
N PHE A 91 26.25 -10.56 6.32
CA PHE A 91 26.92 -10.60 5.01
C PHE A 91 28.40 -10.24 5.07
N LYS A 92 28.88 -9.57 6.13
CA LYS A 92 30.30 -9.33 6.36
C LYS A 92 31.13 -10.62 6.48
N GLU A 93 30.49 -11.76 6.80
CA GLU A 93 31.14 -13.07 6.90
C GLU A 93 31.08 -13.90 5.59
N PHE A 94 30.06 -13.73 4.75
CA PHE A 94 29.92 -14.45 3.46
C PHE A 94 30.76 -13.85 2.33
N GLU A 95 31.08 -12.56 2.41
CA GLU A 95 31.85 -11.80 1.41
C GLU A 95 33.29 -12.29 1.16
N VAL A 96 33.81 -13.24 1.97
CA VAL A 96 35.23 -13.63 1.91
C VAL A 96 35.56 -14.62 0.78
N VAL A 97 34.58 -15.35 0.23
CA VAL A 97 34.86 -16.45 -0.73
C VAL A 97 34.99 -15.96 -2.17
N PHE A 98 34.17 -15.01 -2.61
CA PHE A 98 34.11 -14.53 -4.01
C PHE A 98 34.49 -13.06 -4.22
N SER A 99 34.86 -12.34 -3.16
CA SER A 99 35.26 -10.92 -3.23
C SER A 99 36.58 -10.64 -2.49
N GLY A 100 37.35 -9.68 -2.99
CA GLY A 100 38.60 -9.22 -2.35
C GLY A 100 38.38 -8.14 -1.29
N LYS A 101 39.26 -8.06 -0.28
CA LYS A 101 39.19 -7.10 0.84
C LYS A 101 39.56 -5.64 0.50
N HIS A 102 39.76 -5.32 -0.78
CA HIS A 102 40.03 -3.95 -1.23
C HIS A 102 38.70 -3.19 -1.36
N SER A 103 38.59 -1.99 -0.80
CA SER A 103 37.43 -1.12 -1.01
C SER A 103 37.72 -0.17 -2.20
N PRO A 104 36.81 -0.03 -3.18
CA PRO A 104 35.55 -0.76 -3.32
C PRO A 104 35.78 -2.23 -3.67
N ARG A 105 34.93 -3.12 -3.14
CA ARG A 105 35.06 -4.57 -3.34
C ARG A 105 34.94 -4.93 -4.81
N ALA A 106 35.78 -5.86 -5.25
CA ALA A 106 35.73 -6.43 -6.58
C ALA A 106 35.65 -7.95 -6.49
N LEU A 107 35.05 -8.57 -7.52
CA LEU A 107 35.05 -10.01 -7.68
C LEU A 107 36.50 -10.53 -7.77
N ASN A 108 36.77 -11.65 -7.13
CA ASN A 108 38.00 -12.40 -7.38
C ASN A 108 37.86 -13.27 -8.64
N GLU A 109 38.91 -14.02 -9.00
CA GLU A 109 38.90 -14.86 -10.21
C GLU A 109 37.73 -15.86 -10.24
N THR A 110 37.43 -16.50 -9.10
CA THR A 110 36.31 -17.45 -9.00
C THR A 110 34.97 -16.73 -9.16
N GLY A 111 34.78 -15.59 -8.51
CA GLY A 111 33.58 -14.77 -8.64
C GLY A 111 33.35 -14.28 -10.07
N GLN A 112 34.43 -13.85 -10.75
CA GLN A 112 34.37 -13.43 -12.15
C GLN A 112 33.99 -14.60 -13.07
N LYS A 113 34.56 -15.80 -12.85
CA LYS A 113 34.19 -16.99 -13.61
C LYS A 113 32.71 -17.33 -13.45
N ILE A 114 32.18 -17.31 -12.21
CA ILE A 114 30.75 -17.55 -11.96
C ILE A 114 29.90 -16.48 -12.66
N PHE A 115 30.31 -15.22 -12.60
CA PHE A 115 29.63 -14.11 -13.28
C PHE A 115 29.52 -14.33 -14.79
N ASP A 116 30.61 -14.75 -15.42
CA ASP A 116 30.65 -15.00 -16.86
C ASP A 116 29.83 -16.26 -17.22
N ASP A 117 29.99 -17.35 -16.45
CA ASP A 117 29.28 -18.62 -16.67
C ASP A 117 27.75 -18.48 -16.53
N MET A 118 27.27 -17.59 -15.65
CA MET A 118 25.84 -17.32 -15.49
C MET A 118 25.29 -16.27 -16.46
N HIS A 119 26.08 -15.79 -17.41
CA HIS A 119 25.73 -14.67 -18.31
C HIS A 119 25.32 -13.41 -17.53
N GLY A 120 26.03 -13.12 -16.45
CA GLY A 120 25.68 -12.06 -15.50
C GLY A 120 25.61 -10.68 -16.15
N LYS A 121 26.45 -10.40 -17.15
CA LYS A 121 26.46 -9.12 -17.87
C LYS A 121 25.16 -8.91 -18.66
N GLU A 122 24.71 -9.93 -19.38
CA GLU A 122 23.48 -9.92 -20.16
C GLU A 122 22.26 -9.81 -19.23
N PHE A 123 22.25 -10.60 -18.15
CA PHE A 123 21.24 -10.56 -17.11
C PHE A 123 21.10 -9.15 -16.53
N LEU A 124 22.20 -8.53 -16.10
CA LEU A 124 22.18 -7.20 -15.48
C LEU A 124 21.72 -6.12 -16.45
N LYS A 125 22.15 -6.17 -17.72
CA LYS A 125 21.69 -5.21 -18.74
C LYS A 125 20.19 -5.33 -19.00
N LYS A 126 19.68 -6.56 -19.12
CA LYS A 126 18.28 -6.85 -19.41
C LYS A 126 17.36 -6.45 -18.26
N ASN A 127 17.80 -6.66 -17.01
CA ASN A 127 16.99 -6.46 -15.81
C ASN A 127 17.39 -5.21 -15.01
N LYS A 128 18.19 -4.32 -15.61
CA LYS A 128 18.75 -3.14 -14.95
C LYS A 128 17.67 -2.28 -14.29
N ASP A 129 16.63 -1.92 -15.02
CA ASP A 129 15.58 -1.02 -14.53
C ASP A 129 14.82 -1.62 -13.34
N LEU A 130 14.56 -2.93 -13.38
CA LEU A 130 13.93 -3.67 -12.27
C LEU A 130 14.79 -3.60 -11.01
N LEU A 131 16.10 -3.85 -11.15
CA LEU A 131 17.03 -3.87 -10.03
C LEU A 131 17.30 -2.46 -9.50
N PHE A 132 17.46 -1.48 -10.38
CA PHE A 132 17.69 -0.07 -10.02
C PHE A 132 16.48 0.52 -9.29
N ALA A 133 15.25 0.21 -9.71
CA ALA A 133 14.05 0.68 -9.04
C ALA A 133 14.01 0.33 -7.54
N TYR A 134 14.59 -0.82 -7.15
CA TYR A 134 14.72 -1.19 -5.74
C TYR A 134 15.72 -0.28 -5.00
N VAL A 135 16.88 -0.01 -5.61
CA VAL A 135 17.92 0.85 -5.04
C VAL A 135 17.44 2.30 -4.94
N ASP A 136 16.79 2.82 -5.99
CA ASP A 136 16.26 4.19 -6.08
C ASP A 136 15.26 4.50 -4.97
N LYS A 137 14.39 3.53 -4.66
CA LYS A 137 13.35 3.65 -3.62
C LYS A 137 13.95 4.00 -2.26
N GLU A 138 15.14 3.47 -1.97
CA GLU A 138 15.82 3.61 -0.68
C GLU A 138 16.69 4.87 -0.61
N LYS A 139 16.88 5.58 -1.73
CA LYS A 139 17.60 6.87 -1.83
C LYS A 139 18.98 6.83 -1.15
N PRO A 140 19.89 5.93 -1.58
CA PRO A 140 21.21 5.80 -0.98
C PRO A 140 22.02 7.10 -1.07
N LYS A 141 22.85 7.36 -0.06
CA LYS A 141 23.71 8.54 0.00
C LYS A 141 25.18 8.21 -0.17
N THR A 142 25.57 6.98 0.16
CA THR A 142 26.95 6.52 0.11
C THR A 142 27.10 5.29 -0.77
N ALA A 143 28.29 5.06 -1.31
CA ALA A 143 28.62 3.84 -2.05
C ALA A 143 28.45 2.58 -1.19
N TYR A 144 28.65 2.70 0.12
CA TYR A 144 28.36 1.64 1.09
C TYR A 144 26.87 1.27 1.12
N ASP A 145 25.98 2.26 1.10
CA ASP A 145 24.53 2.01 1.00
C ASP A 145 24.19 1.33 -0.33
N VAL A 146 24.78 1.79 -1.44
CA VAL A 146 24.54 1.23 -2.78
C VAL A 146 24.97 -0.23 -2.86
N GLU A 147 26.14 -0.59 -2.31
CA GLU A 147 26.64 -1.98 -2.30
C GLU A 147 25.62 -2.92 -1.62
N GLY A 148 25.20 -2.60 -0.40
CA GLY A 148 24.23 -3.41 0.32
C GLY A 148 22.85 -3.45 -0.36
N LEU A 149 22.41 -2.34 -0.95
CA LEU A 149 21.13 -2.27 -1.65
C LEU A 149 21.11 -3.02 -2.97
N CYS A 150 22.20 -3.02 -3.73
CA CYS A 150 22.31 -3.79 -4.98
C CYS A 150 22.23 -5.29 -4.71
N TYR A 151 22.85 -5.74 -3.62
CA TYR A 151 22.72 -7.12 -3.17
C TYR A 151 21.29 -7.48 -2.76
N LEU A 152 20.65 -6.63 -1.94
CA LEU A 152 19.24 -6.81 -1.59
C LEU A 152 18.33 -6.77 -2.81
N ALA A 153 18.60 -5.92 -3.79
CA ALA A 153 17.84 -5.85 -5.03
C ALA A 153 17.87 -7.20 -5.76
N CYS A 154 19.02 -7.88 -5.81
CA CYS A 154 19.12 -9.23 -6.35
C CYS A 154 18.29 -10.22 -5.53
N LEU A 155 18.52 -10.31 -4.22
CA LEU A 155 17.83 -11.27 -3.34
C LEU A 155 16.30 -11.12 -3.37
N MET A 156 15.80 -9.89 -3.27
CA MET A 156 14.36 -9.62 -3.19
C MET A 156 13.63 -9.91 -4.51
N ASN A 157 14.37 -10.02 -5.61
CA ASN A 157 13.83 -10.34 -6.94
C ASN A 157 14.05 -11.79 -7.35
N VAL A 158 14.63 -12.66 -6.52
CA VAL A 158 14.85 -14.08 -6.85
C VAL A 158 13.55 -14.79 -7.27
N ASN A 159 12.39 -14.42 -6.71
CA ASN A 159 11.11 -15.02 -7.09
C ASN A 159 10.47 -14.43 -8.36
N ASN A 160 11.06 -13.37 -8.94
CA ASN A 160 10.63 -12.79 -10.20
C ASN A 160 11.04 -13.68 -11.38
N ASP A 161 10.24 -13.68 -12.45
CA ASP A 161 10.53 -14.41 -13.69
C ASP A 161 11.87 -13.99 -14.33
N ALA A 162 12.34 -12.76 -14.07
CA ALA A 162 13.67 -12.29 -14.45
C ALA A 162 14.79 -13.24 -14.01
N PHE A 163 14.64 -13.91 -12.86
CA PHE A 163 15.64 -14.82 -12.28
C PHE A 163 15.51 -16.26 -12.75
N ILE A 164 14.59 -16.59 -13.66
CA ILE A 164 14.46 -17.96 -14.20
C ILE A 164 15.79 -18.44 -14.79
N GLU A 165 16.48 -17.59 -15.56
CA GLU A 165 17.76 -17.95 -16.19
C GLU A 165 18.87 -18.24 -15.15
N ILE A 166 18.91 -17.48 -14.06
CA ILE A 166 19.86 -17.70 -12.95
C ILE A 166 19.51 -18.97 -12.18
N LYS A 167 18.22 -19.23 -11.92
CA LYS A 167 17.77 -20.50 -11.28
C LYS A 167 18.14 -21.71 -12.12
N SER A 168 17.89 -21.63 -13.43
CA SER A 168 18.24 -22.70 -14.37
C SER A 168 19.75 -22.90 -14.45
N PHE A 169 20.54 -21.84 -14.42
CA PHE A 169 21.99 -21.92 -14.31
C PHE A 169 22.39 -22.70 -13.05
N LEU A 170 21.98 -22.24 -11.86
CA LEU A 170 22.40 -22.85 -10.59
C LEU A 170 21.99 -24.32 -10.48
N TYR A 171 20.79 -24.68 -10.94
CA TYR A 171 20.32 -26.06 -10.93
C TYR A 171 21.22 -27.01 -11.73
N ASN A 172 21.84 -26.50 -12.81
CA ASN A 172 22.69 -27.29 -13.70
C ASN A 172 24.20 -27.02 -13.48
N TYR A 173 24.57 -26.10 -12.60
CA TYR A 173 25.95 -25.67 -12.44
C TYR A 173 26.74 -26.71 -11.64
N PRO A 174 27.92 -27.15 -12.12
CA PRO A 174 28.69 -28.18 -11.42
C PRO A 174 29.24 -27.66 -10.09
N THR A 175 29.41 -28.58 -9.14
CA THR A 175 30.21 -28.33 -7.94
C THR A 175 31.61 -27.87 -8.34
N ILE A 176 32.04 -26.74 -7.81
CA ILE A 176 33.37 -26.16 -8.08
C ILE A 176 34.34 -26.54 -6.97
N THR A 177 35.63 -26.41 -7.23
CA THR A 177 36.67 -26.52 -6.20
C THR A 177 37.11 -25.12 -5.79
N LEU A 178 36.97 -24.79 -4.51
CA LEU A 178 37.44 -23.51 -3.96
C LEU A 178 38.96 -23.49 -3.85
N PRO A 179 39.59 -22.31 -3.67
CA PRO A 179 41.04 -22.20 -3.49
C PRO A 179 41.61 -23.03 -2.32
N ASP A 180 40.77 -23.39 -1.33
CA ASP A 180 41.14 -24.26 -0.21
C ASP A 180 41.08 -25.76 -0.55
N GLY A 181 40.77 -26.11 -1.81
CA GLY A 181 40.69 -27.46 -2.32
C GLY A 181 39.37 -28.17 -2.04
N LYS A 182 38.40 -27.52 -1.38
CA LYS A 182 37.13 -28.16 -1.03
C LYS A 182 36.09 -28.06 -2.16
N PRO A 183 35.25 -29.10 -2.33
CA PRO A 183 34.09 -29.01 -3.20
C PRO A 183 33.07 -28.02 -2.62
N HIS A 184 32.49 -27.19 -3.48
CA HIS A 184 31.51 -26.18 -3.12
C HIS A 184 30.41 -26.08 -4.18
N GLU A 185 29.16 -26.11 -3.72
CA GLU A 185 27.99 -25.89 -4.56
C GLU A 185 27.61 -24.41 -4.50
N VAL A 186 27.54 -23.75 -5.65
CA VAL A 186 27.20 -22.32 -5.71
C VAL A 186 25.72 -22.15 -5.39
N THR A 187 25.43 -21.32 -4.39
CA THR A 187 24.07 -21.06 -3.92
C THR A 187 23.46 -19.82 -4.57
N MET A 188 22.13 -19.67 -4.45
CA MET A 188 21.43 -18.46 -4.91
C MET A 188 21.93 -17.18 -4.22
N ASP A 189 22.27 -17.28 -2.95
CA ASP A 189 22.81 -16.16 -2.16
C ASP A 189 24.15 -15.67 -2.75
N GLU A 190 25.03 -16.61 -3.08
CA GLU A 190 26.33 -16.34 -3.67
C GLU A 190 26.21 -15.80 -5.09
N ALA A 191 25.29 -16.33 -5.90
CA ALA A 191 25.00 -15.77 -7.23
C ALA A 191 24.51 -14.31 -7.13
N CYS A 192 23.63 -14.01 -6.17
CA CYS A 192 23.17 -12.64 -5.94
C CYS A 192 24.32 -11.72 -5.48
N SER A 193 25.22 -12.23 -4.63
CA SER A 193 26.45 -11.52 -4.22
C SER A 193 27.33 -11.20 -5.42
N VAL A 194 27.59 -12.20 -6.29
CA VAL A 194 28.38 -12.02 -7.50
C VAL A 194 27.75 -11.00 -8.46
N LEU A 195 26.44 -11.04 -8.67
CA LEU A 195 25.71 -10.07 -9.50
C LEU A 195 25.72 -8.65 -8.92
N SER A 196 25.72 -8.52 -7.60
CA SER A 196 25.54 -7.23 -6.93
C SER A 196 26.71 -6.27 -7.09
N LEU A 197 27.95 -6.77 -7.24
CA LEU A 197 29.13 -5.89 -7.35
C LEU A 197 29.15 -5.18 -8.72
N PRO A 198 28.99 -5.86 -9.87
CA PRO A 198 28.84 -5.16 -11.15
C PRO A 198 27.58 -4.30 -11.23
N LEU A 199 26.47 -4.71 -10.59
CA LEU A 199 25.26 -3.89 -10.50
C LEU A 199 25.52 -2.57 -9.74
N ARG A 200 26.23 -2.64 -8.61
CA ARG A 200 26.68 -1.46 -7.83
C ARG A 200 27.50 -0.53 -8.71
N ASP A 201 28.45 -1.07 -9.45
CA ASP A 201 29.34 -0.28 -10.31
C ASP A 201 28.54 0.44 -11.40
N MET A 202 27.64 -0.28 -12.09
CA MET A 202 26.71 0.32 -13.06
C MET A 202 25.86 1.44 -12.43
N TYR A 203 25.38 1.24 -11.21
CA TYR A 203 24.55 2.24 -10.52
C TYR A 203 25.35 3.49 -10.13
N LEU A 204 26.57 3.32 -9.59
CA LEU A 204 27.46 4.42 -9.19
C LEU A 204 28.05 5.19 -10.39
N GLU A 205 28.13 4.57 -11.56
CA GLU A 205 28.48 5.23 -12.81
C GLU A 205 27.38 6.21 -13.26
N GLU A 206 26.12 5.82 -13.10
CA GLU A 206 24.96 6.66 -13.50
C GLU A 206 24.55 7.68 -12.43
N HIS A 207 25.01 7.50 -11.20
CA HIS A 207 24.72 8.38 -10.06
C HIS A 207 26.02 8.98 -9.48
N PRO A 208 26.74 9.85 -10.23
CA PRO A 208 28.02 10.40 -9.80
C PRO A 208 27.93 11.30 -8.55
N ASN A 209 26.72 11.70 -8.15
CA ASN A 209 26.46 12.51 -6.96
C ASN A 209 26.53 11.73 -5.64
N ILE A 210 26.63 10.40 -5.68
CA ILE A 210 26.72 9.54 -4.49
C ILE A 210 28.15 9.60 -3.93
N ILE A 211 28.25 9.72 -2.61
CA ILE A 211 29.54 9.83 -1.90
C ILE A 211 30.23 8.47 -1.93
N ARG A 212 31.47 8.41 -2.44
CA ARG A 212 32.28 7.20 -2.52
C ARG A 212 33.17 7.02 -1.30
#